data_AF-A6UML7-F1
#
_entry.id   AF-A6UML7-F1
#
_cell.length_a   1.000
_cell.length_b   1.000
_cell.length_c   1.000
_cell.angle_alpha   90.00
_cell.angle_beta   90.00
_cell.angle_gamma   90.00
#
_symmetry.space_group_name_H-M   'P 1'
#
loop_
_entity.id
_entity.type
_entity.pdbx_description
1 polymer ?
#
loop_
_entity_poly.entity_id
_entity_poly.type
_entity_poly.pdbx_seq_one_letter_code
_entity_poly.pdbx_strand_id
1 'polypeptide(L)'
;MRANDSSSAFASTFAQANEEISRAVGRMRGAVLSSAVDCQCRDRVNWALRDLERLERDRIVRRLLAAAGEQRQRIEALLVLLADFASNEPAALDDGMIVEAGLLFGDIAAAAELGSSLLRQSRQFRFANDMAQRDLESASCSVPDIDE
;
A
#
# COMPACT_ATOMS: atom_id res chain seq x y z
N MET A 1 17.47 -17.28 -7.39
CA MET A 1 16.60 -16.95 -6.23
C MET A 1 15.51 -16.01 -6.71
N ARG A 2 14.24 -16.29 -6.39
CA ARG A 2 13.05 -15.73 -7.06
C ARG A 2 12.75 -14.31 -6.57
N ALA A 3 12.96 -13.29 -7.42
CA ALA A 3 12.49 -11.92 -7.19
C ALA A 3 10.98 -11.83 -6.89
N ASN A 4 10.22 -12.81 -7.40
CA ASN A 4 8.79 -12.95 -7.19
C ASN A 4 8.39 -13.16 -5.71
N ASP A 5 9.25 -13.81 -4.92
CA ASP A 5 8.94 -14.15 -3.52
C ASP A 5 8.96 -12.87 -2.65
N SER A 6 9.92 -11.97 -2.90
CA SER A 6 10.06 -10.72 -2.15
C SER A 6 8.92 -9.74 -2.44
N SER A 7 8.53 -9.57 -3.71
CA SER A 7 7.37 -8.75 -4.09
C SER A 7 6.07 -9.24 -3.48
N SER A 8 5.88 -10.56 -3.42
CA SER A 8 4.68 -11.14 -2.78
C SER A 8 4.67 -10.93 -1.27
N ALA A 9 5.83 -10.97 -0.61
CA ALA A 9 5.97 -10.80 0.83
C ALA A 9 5.69 -9.35 1.29
N PHE A 10 6.16 -8.35 0.54
CA PHE A 10 5.81 -6.96 0.84
C PHE A 10 4.33 -6.69 0.61
N ALA A 11 3.76 -7.23 -0.47
CA ALA A 11 2.34 -7.09 -0.75
C ALA A 11 1.44 -7.73 0.32
N SER A 12 1.79 -8.94 0.76
CA SER A 12 1.07 -9.64 1.81
C SER A 12 1.15 -8.92 3.15
N THR A 13 2.27 -8.27 3.46
CA THR A 13 2.46 -7.53 4.71
C THR A 13 1.49 -6.34 4.82
N PHE A 14 1.34 -5.52 3.76
CA PHE A 14 0.42 -4.38 3.80
C PHE A 14 -1.05 -4.80 3.78
N ALA A 15 -1.38 -5.87 3.06
CA ALA A 15 -2.71 -6.46 3.08
C ALA A 15 -3.08 -6.99 4.48
N GLN A 16 -2.15 -7.72 5.12
CA GLN A 16 -2.30 -8.23 6.47
C GLN A 16 -2.45 -7.08 7.49
N ALA A 17 -1.61 -6.05 7.39
CA ALA A 17 -1.70 -4.89 8.29
C ALA A 17 -3.07 -4.20 8.19
N ASN A 18 -3.61 -4.02 6.99
CA ASN A 18 -4.95 -3.47 6.81
C ASN A 18 -6.04 -4.36 7.42
N GLU A 19 -5.95 -5.67 7.23
CA GLU A 19 -6.91 -6.60 7.82
C GLU A 19 -6.85 -6.58 9.36
N GLU A 20 -5.66 -6.54 9.93
CA GLU A 20 -5.45 -6.42 11.38
C GLU A 20 -6.03 -5.12 11.94
N ILE A 21 -5.84 -3.99 11.23
CA ILE A 21 -6.44 -2.69 11.58
C ILE A 21 -7.97 -2.82 11.56
N SER A 22 -8.57 -3.30 10.46
CA SER A 22 -10.03 -3.42 10.36
C SER A 22 -10.61 -4.36 11.41
N ARG A 23 -9.93 -5.47 11.74
CA ARG A 23 -10.33 -6.37 12.84
C ARG A 23 -10.23 -5.69 14.20
N ALA A 24 -9.15 -4.96 14.47
CA ALA A 24 -8.97 -4.24 15.73
C ALA A 24 -10.04 -3.16 15.92
N VAL A 25 -10.28 -2.34 14.89
CA VAL A 25 -11.35 -1.34 14.87
C VAL A 25 -12.73 -1.98 15.06
N GLY A 26 -12.99 -3.11 14.40
CA GLY A 26 -14.22 -3.88 14.58
C GLY A 26 -14.42 -4.36 16.03
N ARG A 27 -13.36 -4.86 16.69
CA ARG A 27 -13.41 -5.25 18.11
C ARG A 27 -13.65 -4.05 19.03
N MET A 28 -12.98 -2.92 18.80
CA MET A 28 -13.21 -1.69 19.56
C MET A 28 -14.65 -1.22 19.42
N ARG A 29 -15.18 -1.22 18.19
CA ARG A 29 -16.58 -0.86 17.92
C ARG A 29 -17.53 -1.79 18.68
N GLY A 30 -17.31 -3.09 18.64
CA GLY A 30 -18.14 -4.06 19.38
C GLY A 30 -18.11 -3.85 20.89
N ALA A 31 -16.94 -3.55 21.47
CA ALA A 31 -16.78 -3.33 22.91
C ALA A 31 -17.40 -2.01 23.38
N VAL A 32 -17.22 -0.92 22.62
CA VAL A 32 -17.72 0.40 23.03
C VAL A 32 -19.21 0.57 22.71
N LEU A 33 -19.69 0.07 21.58
CA LEU A 33 -21.11 0.18 21.25
C LEU A 33 -22.00 -0.74 22.09
N SER A 34 -21.47 -1.82 22.66
CA SER A 34 -22.22 -2.69 23.58
C SER A 34 -22.34 -2.12 24.99
N SER A 35 -21.54 -1.11 25.34
CA SER A 35 -21.53 -0.46 26.67
C SER A 35 -22.00 0.99 26.68
N ALA A 36 -21.99 1.68 25.53
CA ALA A 36 -22.44 3.05 25.42
C ALA A 36 -23.98 3.16 25.48
N VAL A 37 -24.47 3.83 26.53
CA VAL A 37 -25.90 4.00 26.83
C VAL A 37 -26.52 5.15 26.02
N ASP A 38 -25.71 6.12 25.59
CA ASP A 38 -26.16 7.32 24.88
C ASP A 38 -25.78 7.29 23.39
N CYS A 39 -26.74 7.66 22.53
CA CYS A 39 -26.58 7.69 21.08
C CYS A 39 -25.49 8.67 20.64
N GLN A 40 -25.39 9.83 21.28
CA GLN A 40 -24.36 10.80 20.93
C GLN A 40 -22.95 10.27 21.24
N CYS A 41 -22.78 9.54 22.35
CA CYS A 41 -21.53 8.84 22.66
C CYS A 41 -21.20 7.77 21.60
N ARG A 42 -22.19 6.97 21.19
CA ARG A 42 -22.02 5.95 20.13
C ARG A 42 -21.59 6.56 18.80
N ASP A 43 -22.20 7.67 18.39
CA ASP A 43 -21.86 8.36 17.14
C ASP A 43 -20.45 8.94 17.16
N ARG A 44 -20.05 9.58 18.27
CA ARG A 44 -18.70 10.13 18.42
C ARG A 44 -17.62 9.05 18.37
N VAL A 45 -17.85 7.91 19.04
CA VAL A 45 -16.90 6.79 19.01
C VAL A 45 -16.87 6.15 17.63
N ASN A 46 -18.02 5.93 17.01
CA ASN A 46 -18.09 5.40 15.65
C ASN A 46 -17.34 6.28 14.66
N TRP A 47 -17.53 7.60 14.75
CA TRP A 47 -16.80 8.56 13.93
C TRP A 47 -15.30 8.47 14.17
N ALA A 48 -14.85 8.49 15.44
CA ALA A 48 -13.42 8.44 15.78
C ALA A 48 -12.75 7.15 15.29
N LEU A 49 -13.41 6.00 15.46
CA LEU A 49 -12.91 4.71 15.00
C LEU A 49 -12.81 4.62 13.48
N ARG A 50 -13.77 5.23 12.75
CA ARG A 50 -13.73 5.30 11.29
C ARG A 50 -12.63 6.25 10.80
N ASP A 51 -12.47 7.41 11.44
CA ASP A 51 -11.41 8.35 11.09
C ASP A 51 -10.02 7.75 11.32
N LEU A 52 -9.85 7.00 12.42
CA LEU A 52 -8.63 6.22 12.66
C LEU A 52 -8.36 5.22 11.54
N GLU A 53 -9.37 4.46 11.14
CA GLU A 53 -9.23 3.48 10.05
C GLU A 53 -8.83 4.15 8.73
N ARG A 54 -9.44 5.30 8.41
CA ARG A 54 -9.09 6.12 7.24
C ARG A 54 -7.64 6.61 7.30
N LEU A 55 -7.21 7.16 8.44
CA LEU A 55 -5.86 7.68 8.63
C LEU A 55 -4.79 6.59 8.48
N GLU A 56 -5.04 5.40 9.01
CA GLU A 56 -4.12 4.27 8.86
C GLU A 56 -4.07 3.73 7.43
N ARG A 57 -5.20 3.67 6.71
CA ARG A 57 -5.18 3.35 5.27
C ARG A 57 -4.40 4.38 4.45
N ASP A 58 -4.58 5.68 4.73
CA ASP A 58 -3.82 6.75 4.09
C ASP A 58 -2.31 6.65 4.39
N ARG A 59 -1.95 6.15 5.58
CA ARG A 59 -0.55 5.86 5.94
C ARG A 59 0.01 4.70 5.13
N ILE A 60 -0.76 3.62 4.95
CA ILE A 60 -0.38 2.48 4.10
C ILE A 60 -0.16 2.94 2.65
N VAL A 61 -1.07 3.72 2.08
CA VAL A 61 -0.94 4.27 0.72
C VAL A 61 0.34 5.08 0.58
N ARG A 62 0.63 5.99 1.52
CA ARG A 62 1.87 6.79 1.49
C ARG A 62 3.13 5.93 1.53
N ARG A 63 3.15 4.87 2.35
CA ARG A 63 4.28 3.93 2.42
C ARG A 63 4.48 3.16 1.12
N LEU A 64 3.39 2.69 0.50
CA LEU A 64 3.45 2.00 -0.80
C LEU A 64 4.01 2.90 -1.90
N LEU A 65 3.58 4.17 -1.94
CA LEU A 65 4.09 5.14 -2.91
C LEU A 65 5.57 5.48 -2.68
N ALA A 66 5.99 5.63 -1.42
CA ALA A 66 7.38 5.85 -1.07
C ALA A 66 8.27 4.67 -1.51
N ALA A 67 7.86 3.44 -1.20
CA ALA A 67 8.56 2.23 -1.61
C ALA A 67 8.65 2.08 -3.14
N ALA A 68 7.60 2.48 -3.88
CA ALA A 68 7.67 2.54 -5.34
C ALA A 68 8.67 3.60 -5.84
N GLY A 69 8.76 4.74 -5.16
CA GLY A 69 9.77 5.77 -5.40
C GLY A 69 11.20 5.27 -5.16
N GLU A 70 11.42 4.44 -4.16
CA GLU A 70 12.71 3.76 -3.91
C GLU A 70 13.07 2.80 -5.04
N GLN A 71 12.10 2.05 -5.61
CA GLN A 71 12.37 1.20 -6.78
C GLN A 71 12.77 2.02 -8.00
N ARG A 72 12.17 3.20 -8.22
CA ARG A 72 12.62 4.12 -9.28
C ARG A 72 14.08 4.54 -9.07
N GLN A 73 14.46 4.95 -7.86
CA GLN A 73 15.84 5.33 -7.55
C GLN A 73 16.82 4.16 -7.74
N ARG A 74 16.39 2.94 -7.39
CA ARG A 74 17.18 1.72 -7.63
C ARG A 74 17.42 1.47 -9.12
N ILE A 75 16.38 1.62 -9.95
CA ILE A 75 16.50 1.49 -11.41
C ILE A 75 17.47 2.54 -11.95
N GLU A 76 17.39 3.79 -11.50
CA GLU A 76 18.30 4.85 -11.91
C GLU A 76 19.77 4.50 -11.59
N ALA A 77 20.04 3.99 -10.40
CA ALA A 77 21.39 3.54 -10.03
C ALA A 77 21.88 2.37 -10.89
N LEU A 78 21.02 1.38 -11.18
CA LEU A 78 21.36 0.25 -12.04
C LEU A 78 21.63 0.68 -13.50
N LEU A 79 20.90 1.67 -14.00
CA LEU A 79 21.13 2.23 -15.34
C LEU A 79 22.47 2.96 -15.45
N VAL A 80 22.94 3.58 -14.37
CA VAL A 80 24.29 4.17 -14.33
C VAL A 80 25.36 3.09 -14.47
N LEU A 81 25.23 1.95 -13.79
CA LEU A 81 26.17 0.83 -13.93
C LEU A 81 26.11 0.20 -15.33
N LEU A 82 24.92 0.16 -15.91
CA LEU A 82 24.70 -0.39 -17.25
C LEU A 82 25.22 0.54 -18.37
N ALA A 83 25.52 1.81 -18.07
CA ALA A 83 25.99 2.77 -19.08
C ALA A 83 27.30 2.35 -19.75
N ASP A 84 28.11 1.55 -19.05
CA ASP A 84 29.37 1.01 -19.56
C ASP A 84 29.16 -0.10 -20.60
N PHE A 85 27.94 -0.66 -20.70
CA PHE A 85 27.59 -1.63 -21.74
C PHE A 85 27.38 -0.93 -23.09
N ALA A 86 28.47 -0.78 -23.84
CA ALA A 86 28.49 -0.16 -25.17
C ALA A 86 28.40 -1.20 -26.29
N SER A 87 27.21 -1.39 -26.88
CA SER A 87 26.96 -2.38 -27.94
C SER A 87 27.58 -2.03 -29.30
N ASN A 88 28.08 -0.80 -29.46
CA ASN A 88 28.73 -0.30 -30.67
C ASN A 88 30.22 -0.66 -30.78
N GLU A 89 30.81 -1.29 -29.75
CA GLU A 89 32.19 -1.77 -29.78
C GLU A 89 32.27 -3.28 -29.45
N PRO A 90 31.81 -4.18 -30.35
CA PRO A 90 31.75 -5.62 -30.07
C PRO A 90 33.12 -6.25 -29.76
N ALA A 91 34.20 -5.67 -30.27
CA ALA A 91 35.56 -6.13 -30.01
C ALA A 91 36.06 -5.80 -28.58
N ALA A 92 35.37 -4.90 -27.87
CA ALA A 92 35.69 -4.50 -26.50
C ALA A 92 34.84 -5.25 -25.45
N LEU A 93 33.80 -5.98 -25.88
CA LEU A 93 32.93 -6.76 -24.99
C LEU A 93 33.53 -8.14 -24.75
N ASP A 94 33.91 -8.43 -23.50
CA ASP A 94 34.23 -9.78 -23.05
C ASP A 94 33.01 -10.53 -22.50
N ASP A 95 33.13 -11.85 -22.35
CA ASP A 95 32.04 -12.71 -21.83
C ASP A 95 31.58 -12.27 -20.42
N GLY A 96 32.49 -11.70 -19.61
CA GLY A 96 32.19 -11.22 -18.27
C GLY A 96 31.27 -10.00 -18.30
N MET A 97 31.57 -9.02 -19.16
CA MET A 97 30.74 -7.83 -19.38
C MET A 97 29.33 -8.19 -19.87
N ILE A 98 29.23 -9.18 -20.77
CA ILE A 98 27.93 -9.66 -21.27
C ILE A 98 27.10 -10.27 -20.13
N VAL A 99 27.73 -11.10 -19.29
CA VAL A 99 27.06 -11.71 -18.13
C VAL A 99 26.63 -10.64 -17.12
N GLU A 100 27.50 -9.68 -16.80
CA GLU A 100 27.20 -8.60 -15.86
C GLU A 100 26.05 -7.72 -16.35
N ALA A 101 26.07 -7.30 -17.62
CA ALA A 101 24.97 -6.55 -18.23
C ALA A 101 23.65 -7.33 -18.16
N GLY A 102 23.69 -8.65 -18.42
CA GLY A 102 22.53 -9.52 -18.27
C GLY A 102 21.96 -9.55 -16.83
N LEU A 103 22.83 -9.58 -15.82
CA LEU A 103 22.42 -9.53 -14.42
C LEU A 103 21.81 -8.16 -14.06
N LEU A 104 22.41 -7.06 -14.51
CA LEU A 104 21.88 -5.70 -14.29
C LEU A 104 20.49 -5.53 -14.92
N PHE A 105 20.27 -6.03 -16.14
CA PHE A 105 18.93 -6.04 -16.75
C PHE A 105 17.94 -6.86 -15.92
N GLY A 106 18.36 -8.01 -15.39
CA GLY A 106 17.53 -8.82 -14.49
C GLY A 106 17.12 -8.07 -13.22
N ASP A 107 18.05 -7.34 -12.60
CA ASP A 107 17.78 -6.54 -11.41
C ASP A 107 16.86 -5.34 -11.69
N ILE A 108 17.02 -4.69 -12.86
CA ILE A 108 16.13 -3.61 -13.32
C ILE A 108 14.71 -4.16 -13.50
N ALA A 109 14.56 -5.31 -14.16
CA ALA A 109 13.26 -5.95 -14.35
C ALA A 109 12.59 -6.26 -13.01
N ALA A 110 13.32 -6.86 -12.06
CA ALA A 110 12.82 -7.16 -10.73
C ALA A 110 12.36 -5.89 -9.97
N ALA A 111 13.15 -4.81 -10.01
CA ALA A 111 12.78 -3.54 -9.39
C ALA A 111 11.54 -2.91 -10.04
N ALA A 112 11.43 -2.98 -11.37
CA ALA A 112 10.28 -2.47 -12.12
C ALA A 112 9.00 -3.26 -11.82
N GLU A 113 9.08 -4.59 -11.75
CA GLU A 113 7.96 -5.46 -11.37
C GLU A 113 7.46 -5.15 -9.94
N LEU A 114 8.39 -5.01 -8.98
CA LEU A 114 8.06 -4.63 -7.61
C LEU A 114 7.41 -3.25 -7.56
N GLY A 115 7.99 -2.24 -8.21
CA GLY A 115 7.43 -0.90 -8.29
C GLY A 115 6.02 -0.89 -8.87
N SER A 116 5.80 -1.64 -9.95
CA SER A 116 4.49 -1.81 -10.58
C SER A 116 3.47 -2.45 -9.62
N SER A 117 3.87 -3.48 -8.87
CA SER A 117 3.04 -4.14 -7.87
C SER A 117 2.63 -3.20 -6.72
N LEU A 118 3.59 -2.44 -6.18
CA LEU A 118 3.35 -1.46 -5.12
C LEU A 118 2.37 -0.38 -5.55
N LEU A 119 2.49 0.11 -6.79
CA LEU A 119 1.56 1.09 -7.35
C LEU A 119 0.15 0.53 -7.52
N ARG A 120 0.01 -0.70 -8.03
CA ARG A 120 -1.30 -1.38 -8.13
C ARG A 120 -1.99 -1.51 -6.77
N GLN A 121 -1.24 -1.92 -5.74
CA GLN A 121 -1.78 -2.03 -4.38
C GLN A 121 -2.17 -0.66 -3.82
N SER A 122 -1.34 0.37 -4.00
CA SER A 122 -1.66 1.72 -3.54
C SER A 122 -2.99 2.23 -4.14
N ARG A 123 -3.25 1.90 -5.41
CA ARG A 123 -4.50 2.21 -6.10
C ARG A 123 -5.69 1.45 -5.50
N GLN A 124 -5.54 0.16 -5.19
CA GLN A 124 -6.57 -0.64 -4.53
C GLN A 124 -6.95 -0.06 -3.15
N PHE A 125 -5.96 0.29 -2.34
CA PHE A 125 -6.20 0.89 -1.02
C PHE A 125 -6.87 2.26 -1.10
N ARG A 126 -6.50 3.09 -2.08
CA ARG A 126 -7.19 4.36 -2.33
C ARG A 126 -8.67 4.17 -2.64
N PHE A 127 -9.01 3.25 -3.55
CA PHE A 127 -10.43 2.96 -3.86
C PHE A 127 -11.20 2.39 -2.67
N ALA A 128 -10.58 1.51 -1.87
CA ALA A 128 -11.19 1.00 -0.66
C ALA A 128 -11.51 2.13 0.34
N ASN A 129 -10.65 3.16 0.41
CA ASN A 129 -10.89 4.33 1.25
C ASN A 129 -12.06 5.18 0.72
N ASP A 130 -12.10 5.44 -0.59
CA ASP A 130 -13.18 6.20 -1.22
C ASP A 130 -14.55 5.53 -1.05
N MET A 131 -14.61 4.19 -1.15
CA MET A 131 -15.85 3.44 -0.89
C MET A 131 -16.27 3.51 0.57
N ALA A 132 -15.32 3.30 1.50
CA ALA A 132 -15.60 3.42 2.92
C ALA A 132 -16.08 4.83 3.31
N GLN A 133 -15.66 5.87 2.57
CA GLN A 133 -16.15 7.23 2.77
C GLN A 133 -17.59 7.44 2.33
N ARG A 134 -18.06 6.78 1.26
CA ARG A 134 -19.46 6.91 0.81
C ARG A 134 -20.46 6.26 1.77
N ASP A 135 -20.06 5.16 2.42
CA ASP A 135 -20.84 4.53 3.49
C ASP A 135 -20.88 5.38 4.79
N LEU A 136 -20.17 6.53 4.85
CA LEU A 136 -20.22 7.46 5.98
C LEU A 136 -21.46 8.35 5.97
N GLU A 137 -21.94 8.75 4.80
CA GLU A 137 -23.05 9.71 4.68
C GLU A 137 -24.41 9.09 5.03
N SER A 138 -24.52 7.75 5.05
CA SER A 138 -25.78 7.03 5.25
C SER A 138 -26.03 6.49 6.66
N ALA A 139 -25.03 6.50 7.55
CA ALA A 139 -25.07 5.76 8.82
C ALA A 139 -25.23 6.65 10.08
N SER A 140 -25.78 7.86 9.92
CA SER A 140 -26.10 8.77 11.03
C SER A 140 -27.34 8.27 11.78
N CYS A 141 -27.29 8.18 13.11
CA CYS A 141 -28.48 7.99 13.93
C CYS A 141 -29.39 9.22 13.78
N SER A 142 -30.41 9.14 12.94
CA SER A 142 -31.49 10.12 12.91
C SER A 142 -32.21 10.12 14.26
N VAL A 143 -32.25 11.28 14.91
CA VAL A 143 -33.02 11.51 16.14
C VAL A 143 -34.49 11.25 15.82
N PRO A 144 -35.21 10.38 16.56
CA PRO A 144 -36.66 10.39 16.48
C PRO A 144 -37.15 11.70 17.07
N ASP A 145 -37.87 12.50 16.27
CA ASP A 145 -38.64 13.62 16.77
C ASP A 145 -39.63 13.08 17.81
N ILE A 146 -39.32 13.27 19.09
CA ILE A 146 -40.28 13.07 20.17
C ILE A 146 -40.99 14.41 20.28
N ASP A 147 -42.08 14.55 19.53
CA ASP A 147 -43.07 15.60 19.75
C ASP A 147 -43.70 15.37 21.13
N GLU A 148 -43.54 16.36 22.03
CA GLU A 148 -44.22 16.47 23.33
C GLU A 148 -45.46 17.37 23.22
#